data_AF-A0A5J4P6X3-F1
#
_entry.id   AF-A0A5J4P6X3-F1
#
_cell.length_a   1.000
_cell.length_b   1.000
_cell.length_c   1.000
_cell.angle_alpha   90.00
_cell.angle_beta   90.00
_cell.angle_gamma   90.00
#
_symmetry.space_group_name_H-M   'P 1'
#
loop_
_entity.id
_entity.type
_entity.pdbx_description
1 polymer ?
#
loop_
_entity_poly.entity_id
_entity_poly.type
_entity_poly.pdbx_seq_one_letter_code
_entity_poly.pdbx_strand_id
1 'polypeptide(L)'
;MEGIDKAIISTHCHNDLGMATANTMSGVLNGARQVEVTINGIGERAGNTALEEIVLIIKSHREITIETTINTQKIYPTSRMVSSLMNMPVQPNKAIVGRNAFAHSSGIHQDGVLKNTETYEIIDPREEG
;
A
#
# COMPACT_ATOMS: atom_id res chain seq x y z
N MET A 1 -5.58 -7.48 30.34
CA MET A 1 -5.90 -6.05 30.44
C MET A 1 -7.41 -5.94 30.48
N GLU A 2 -7.97 -5.43 31.56
CA GLU A 2 -9.43 -5.34 31.71
C GLU A 2 -10.00 -4.34 30.70
N GLY A 3 -11.03 -4.72 29.94
CA GLY A 3 -11.71 -3.85 28.97
C GLY A 3 -11.12 -3.80 27.55
N ILE A 4 -10.03 -4.52 27.26
CA ILE A 4 -9.43 -4.54 25.92
C ILE A 4 -10.34 -5.18 24.86
N ASP A 5 -11.21 -6.10 25.28
CA ASP A 5 -12.24 -6.76 24.47
C ASP A 5 -13.27 -5.78 23.89
N LYS A 6 -13.39 -4.59 24.48
CA LYS A 6 -14.34 -3.54 24.07
C LYS A 6 -13.68 -2.40 23.28
N ALA A 7 -12.35 -2.40 23.18
CA ALA A 7 -11.60 -1.35 22.52
C ALA A 7 -11.28 -1.72 21.06
N ILE A 8 -11.27 -0.73 20.18
CA ILE A 8 -10.70 -0.86 18.83
C ILE A 8 -9.20 -0.62 18.95
N ILE A 9 -8.41 -1.63 18.58
CA ILE A 9 -6.95 -1.50 18.55
C ILE A 9 -6.52 -0.83 17.24
N SER A 10 -5.78 0.27 17.38
CA SER A 10 -5.15 1.00 16.27
C SER A 10 -3.68 0.63 16.12
N THR A 11 -3.18 0.68 14.89
CA THR A 11 -1.75 0.57 14.59
C THR A 11 -1.27 1.87 13.93
N HIS A 12 -0.20 2.44 14.49
CA HIS A 12 0.49 3.59 13.93
C HIS A 12 1.98 3.25 13.88
N CYS A 13 2.58 3.28 12.70
CA CYS A 13 3.96 2.88 12.50
C CYS A 13 4.70 3.92 11.66
N HIS A 14 5.88 4.30 12.16
CA HIS A 14 6.81 5.14 11.42
C HIS A 14 7.77 4.29 10.57
N ASN A 15 8.28 4.89 9.50
CA ASN A 15 9.07 4.19 8.48
C ASN A 15 10.58 4.43 8.57
N ASP A 16 11.09 4.88 9.71
CA ASP A 16 12.52 5.20 9.92
C ASP A 16 13.46 4.04 9.55
N LEU A 17 13.00 2.79 9.71
CA LEU A 17 13.76 1.57 9.42
C LEU A 17 13.17 0.76 8.25
N GLY A 18 12.24 1.33 7.47
CA GLY A 18 11.62 0.64 6.33
C GLY A 18 10.62 -0.47 6.70
N MET A 19 10.13 -0.48 7.94
CA MET A 19 9.29 -1.57 8.48
C MET A 19 7.83 -1.18 8.72
N ALA A 20 7.41 0.05 8.38
CA ALA A 20 6.10 0.58 8.77
C ALA A 20 4.95 -0.30 8.25
N THR A 21 4.97 -0.61 6.95
CA THR A 21 3.96 -1.45 6.29
C THR A 21 3.89 -2.86 6.86
N ALA A 22 5.04 -3.49 7.10
CA ALA A 22 5.10 -4.83 7.69
C ALA A 22 4.56 -4.85 9.13
N ASN A 23 4.94 -3.88 9.96
CA ASN A 23 4.48 -3.77 11.34
C ASN A 23 2.97 -3.49 11.42
N THR A 24 2.46 -2.61 10.56
CA THR A 24 1.03 -2.34 10.45
C THR A 24 0.26 -3.59 10.05
N MET A 25 0.70 -4.31 9.00
CA MET A 25 0.06 -5.56 8.59
C MET A 25 0.11 -6.63 9.68
N SER A 26 1.23 -6.74 10.40
CA SER A 26 1.32 -7.64 11.56
C SER A 26 0.27 -7.31 12.61
N GLY A 27 0.05 -6.04 12.93
CA GLY A 27 -1.00 -5.65 13.88
C GLY A 27 -2.40 -5.95 13.36
N VAL A 28 -2.68 -5.70 12.07
CA VAL A 28 -3.97 -6.02 11.41
C VAL A 28 -4.28 -7.52 11.50
N LEU A 29 -3.31 -8.36 11.14
CA LEU A 29 -3.43 -9.83 11.19
C LEU A 29 -3.59 -10.36 12.64
N ASN A 30 -3.12 -9.61 13.64
CA ASN A 30 -3.25 -9.94 15.06
C ASN A 30 -4.44 -9.24 15.75
N GLY A 31 -5.39 -8.70 14.99
CA GLY A 31 -6.66 -8.22 15.54
C GLY A 31 -6.83 -6.70 15.59
N ALA A 32 -5.85 -5.89 15.15
CA ALA A 32 -6.08 -4.46 14.97
C ALA A 32 -7.19 -4.22 13.94
N ARG A 33 -8.03 -3.22 14.20
CA ARG A 33 -9.18 -2.86 13.35
C ARG A 33 -9.16 -1.40 12.91
N GLN A 34 -8.17 -0.65 13.36
CA GLN A 34 -7.86 0.69 12.89
C GLN A 34 -6.39 0.76 12.48
N VAL A 35 -6.12 1.47 11.39
CA VAL A 35 -4.80 1.64 10.82
C VAL A 35 -4.60 3.12 10.54
N GLU A 36 -3.56 3.71 11.13
CA GLU A 36 -3.16 5.08 10.90
C GLU A 36 -2.13 5.11 9.78
N VAL A 37 -2.53 5.70 8.66
CA VAL A 37 -1.79 5.72 7.40
C VAL A 37 -1.86 7.08 6.75
N THR A 38 -0.95 7.30 5.82
CA THR A 38 -0.85 8.55 5.06
C THR A 38 -0.69 8.24 3.57
N ILE A 39 -1.20 9.11 2.70
CA ILE A 39 -0.99 8.99 1.26
C ILE A 39 0.51 9.17 0.98
N ASN A 40 1.09 8.29 0.16
CA ASN A 40 2.52 8.29 -0.18
C ASN A 40 3.46 7.99 1.01
N GLY A 41 2.91 7.63 2.18
CA GLY A 41 3.68 7.47 3.42
C GLY A 41 4.20 8.78 4.00
N ILE A 42 3.67 9.94 3.60
CA ILE A 42 4.15 11.24 4.06
C ILE A 42 3.89 11.41 5.57
N GLY A 43 4.94 11.79 6.30
CA GLY A 43 4.86 12.10 7.72
C GLY A 43 6.17 12.71 8.20
N GLU A 44 6.35 12.80 9.52
CA GLU A 44 7.63 13.23 10.08
C GLU A 44 8.78 12.28 9.70
N ARG A 45 9.99 12.84 9.55
CA ARG A 45 11.23 12.08 9.28
C ARG A 45 11.12 11.24 8.00
N ALA A 46 11.27 9.93 8.10
CA ALA A 46 11.14 8.99 6.97
C ALA A 46 9.68 8.65 6.63
N GLY A 47 8.72 9.26 7.32
CA GLY A 47 7.29 9.09 7.07
C GLY A 47 6.63 7.99 7.91
N ASN A 48 5.41 7.65 7.52
CA ASN A 48 4.53 6.68 8.17
C ASN A 48 4.17 5.56 7.21
N THR A 49 3.39 4.59 7.69
CA THR A 49 2.77 3.58 6.81
C THR A 49 1.98 4.25 5.68
N ALA A 50 2.18 3.77 4.46
CA ALA A 50 1.52 4.26 3.27
C ALA A 50 0.15 3.61 3.08
N LEU A 51 -0.91 4.43 2.87
CA LEU A 51 -2.28 3.93 2.70
C LEU A 51 -2.37 2.99 1.49
N GLU A 52 -1.76 3.37 0.37
CA GLU A 52 -1.80 2.59 -0.86
C GLU A 52 -1.21 1.19 -0.72
N GLU A 53 -0.18 1.02 0.14
CA GLU A 53 0.45 -0.27 0.36
C GLU A 53 -0.45 -1.20 1.17
N ILE A 54 -1.04 -0.71 2.26
CA ILE A 54 -1.92 -1.52 3.11
C ILE A 54 -3.18 -1.95 2.35
N VAL A 55 -3.81 -1.03 1.64
CA VAL A 55 -5.03 -1.33 0.89
C VAL A 55 -4.78 -2.38 -0.19
N LEU A 56 -3.66 -2.26 -0.91
CA LEU A 56 -3.32 -3.20 -1.99
C LEU A 56 -2.84 -4.54 -1.45
N ILE A 57 -2.12 -4.58 -0.31
CA ILE A 57 -1.80 -5.86 0.35
C ILE A 57 -3.08 -6.60 0.71
N ILE A 58 -4.04 -5.93 1.35
CA ILE A 58 -5.33 -6.54 1.73
C ILE A 58 -6.11 -7.00 0.49
N LYS A 59 -6.17 -6.17 -0.56
CA LYS A 59 -6.91 -6.48 -1.79
C LYS A 59 -6.30 -7.65 -2.58
N SER A 60 -4.97 -7.74 -2.65
CA SER A 60 -4.27 -8.73 -3.48
C SER A 60 -4.16 -10.12 -2.82
N HIS A 61 -4.27 -10.23 -1.50
CA HIS A 61 -4.12 -11.50 -0.78
C HIS A 61 -5.47 -12.07 -0.35
N ARG A 62 -6.01 -13.00 -1.16
CA ARG A 62 -7.37 -13.57 -0.97
C ARG A 62 -7.56 -14.35 0.33
N GLU A 63 -6.46 -14.80 0.94
CA GLU A 63 -6.45 -15.47 2.25
C GLU A 63 -6.68 -14.50 3.42
N ILE A 64 -6.48 -13.19 3.20
CA ILE A 64 -6.79 -12.17 4.20
C ILE A 64 -8.29 -11.90 4.17
N THR A 65 -9.00 -12.31 5.22
CA THR A 65 -10.47 -12.15 5.35
C THR A 65 -10.89 -10.75 5.81
N ILE A 66 -10.01 -9.75 5.68
CA ILE A 66 -10.24 -8.37 6.08
C ILE A 66 -10.54 -7.58 4.83
N GLU A 67 -11.54 -6.71 4.88
CA GLU A 67 -11.92 -5.87 3.76
C GLU A 67 -11.78 -4.40 4.12
N THR A 68 -11.54 -3.56 3.11
CA THR A 68 -11.60 -2.11 3.23
C THR A 68 -12.66 -1.58 2.27
N THR A 69 -13.25 -0.44 2.61
CA THR A 69 -14.20 0.26 1.74
C THR A 69 -13.50 1.28 0.82
N ILE A 70 -12.17 1.19 0.67
CA ILE A 70 -11.39 2.15 -0.10
C ILE A 70 -11.56 1.89 -1.59
N ASN A 71 -11.88 2.95 -2.33
CA ASN A 71 -11.90 2.90 -3.78
C ASN A 71 -10.46 2.97 -4.33
N THR A 72 -9.91 1.83 -4.73
CA THR A 72 -8.51 1.74 -5.15
C THR A 72 -8.22 2.52 -6.44
N GLN A 73 -9.20 2.67 -7.34
CA GLN A 73 -9.10 3.51 -8.55
C GLN A 73 -8.84 5.00 -8.22
N LYS A 74 -9.03 5.44 -6.97
CA LYS A 74 -8.73 6.81 -6.53
C LYS A 74 -7.34 6.96 -5.91
N ILE A 75 -6.61 5.88 -5.66
CA ILE A 75 -5.29 5.92 -5.01
C ILE A 75 -4.28 6.72 -5.84
N TYR A 76 -4.09 6.37 -7.12
CA TYR A 76 -3.14 7.08 -7.98
C TYR A 76 -3.45 8.58 -8.15
N PRO A 77 -4.68 9.01 -8.52
CA PRO A 77 -4.97 10.44 -8.63
C PRO A 77 -4.85 11.18 -7.29
N THR A 78 -5.16 10.52 -6.16
CA THR A 78 -4.99 11.11 -4.82
C THR A 78 -3.52 11.27 -4.47
N SER A 79 -2.69 10.27 -4.77
CA SER A 79 -1.23 10.35 -4.63
C SER A 79 -0.64 11.54 -5.40
N ARG A 80 -1.08 11.75 -6.65
CA ARG A 80 -0.66 12.89 -7.47
C ARG A 80 -1.13 14.23 -6.90
N MET A 81 -2.37 14.29 -6.41
CA MET A 81 -2.91 15.49 -5.77
C MET A 81 -2.10 15.86 -4.52
N VAL A 82 -1.87 14.91 -3.62
CA VAL A 82 -1.08 15.11 -2.39
C VAL A 82 0.35 15.52 -2.73
N SER A 83 1.00 14.84 -3.69
CA SER A 83 2.36 15.18 -4.14
C SER A 83 2.45 16.63 -4.64
N SER A 84 1.46 17.08 -5.40
CA SER A 84 1.38 18.46 -5.90
C SER A 84 1.14 19.48 -4.80
N LEU A 85 0.20 19.21 -3.88
CA LEU A 85 -0.17 20.14 -2.81
C LEU A 85 0.95 20.29 -1.77
N MET A 86 1.67 19.21 -1.48
CA MET A 86 2.76 19.20 -0.52
C MET A 86 4.11 19.62 -1.10
N ASN A 87 4.20 19.80 -2.43
CA ASN A 87 5.46 19.99 -3.16
C ASN A 87 6.50 18.89 -2.82
N MET A 88 6.03 17.65 -2.70
CA MET A 88 6.84 16.47 -2.38
C MET A 88 6.67 15.44 -3.51
N PRO A 89 7.58 15.40 -4.50
CA PRO A 89 7.50 14.43 -5.59
C PRO A 89 7.53 12.98 -5.10
N VAL A 90 6.65 12.14 -5.66
CA VAL A 90 6.68 10.69 -5.40
C VAL A 90 7.95 10.09 -6.01
N GLN A 91 8.67 9.27 -5.23
CA GLN A 91 9.86 8.57 -5.72
C GLN A 91 9.49 7.66 -6.90
N PRO A 92 10.29 7.60 -7.97
CA PRO A 92 9.90 6.85 -9.16
C PRO A 92 9.61 5.37 -8.93
N ASN A 93 10.32 4.76 -8.00
CA ASN A 93 10.23 3.35 -7.60
C ASN A 93 9.39 3.13 -6.33
N LYS A 94 8.64 4.13 -5.86
CA LYS A 94 7.70 3.94 -4.74
C LYS A 94 6.69 2.84 -5.08
N ALA A 95 6.45 1.94 -4.14
CA ALA A 95 5.45 0.89 -4.29
C ALA A 95 4.08 1.48 -4.65
N ILE A 96 3.36 0.80 -5.55
CA ILE A 96 2.02 1.12 -6.06
C ILE A 96 1.95 2.40 -6.92
N VAL A 97 2.40 3.54 -6.39
CA VAL A 97 2.15 4.87 -6.99
C VAL A 97 3.38 5.49 -7.67
N GLY A 98 4.53 4.84 -7.60
CA GLY A 98 5.73 5.26 -8.32
C GLY A 98 5.56 5.10 -9.83
N ARG A 99 6.05 6.06 -10.63
CA ARG A 99 5.98 5.99 -12.10
C ARG A 99 6.63 4.75 -12.73
N ASN A 100 7.51 4.07 -12.00
CA ASN A 100 8.16 2.83 -12.43
C ASN A 100 7.50 1.58 -11.84
N ALA A 101 6.50 1.70 -10.96
CA ALA A 101 5.87 0.56 -10.28
C ALA A 101 5.22 -0.44 -11.25
N PHE A 102 4.77 0.04 -12.42
CA PHE A 102 4.19 -0.78 -13.49
C PHE A 102 5.02 -0.70 -14.80
N ALA A 103 6.23 -0.12 -14.74
CA ALA A 103 7.09 0.02 -15.92
C ALA A 103 7.89 -1.27 -16.15
N HIS A 104 7.71 -1.88 -17.32
CA HIS A 104 8.38 -3.12 -17.70
C HIS A 104 9.68 -2.82 -18.46
N SER A 105 10.84 -3.21 -17.92
CA SER A 105 12.16 -2.87 -18.51
C SER A 105 13.05 -4.04 -18.94
N SER A 106 12.56 -5.28 -19.06
CA SER A 106 13.37 -6.38 -19.60
C SER A 106 12.59 -7.35 -20.50
N GLY A 107 13.21 -7.81 -21.60
CA GLY A 107 12.58 -8.73 -22.58
C GLY A 107 12.15 -10.08 -22.01
N ILE A 108 12.58 -10.43 -20.79
CA ILE A 108 12.15 -11.63 -20.08
C ILE A 108 10.78 -11.40 -19.40
N HIS A 109 10.50 -10.17 -18.94
CA HIS A 109 9.18 -9.85 -18.37
C HIS A 109 8.09 -9.79 -19.44
N GLN A 110 8.40 -9.39 -20.68
CA GLN A 110 7.42 -9.44 -21.78
C GLN A 110 7.01 -10.89 -22.14
N ASP A 111 7.98 -11.82 -22.18
CA ASP A 111 7.71 -13.24 -22.45
C ASP A 111 6.97 -13.93 -21.27
N GLY A 112 7.18 -13.47 -20.03
CA GLY A 112 6.48 -13.94 -18.83
C GLY A 112 5.01 -13.50 -18.76
N VAL A 113 4.72 -12.24 -19.06
CA VAL A 113 3.34 -11.69 -19.13
C VAL A 113 2.52 -12.36 -20.24
N LEU A 114 3.15 -12.68 -21.38
CA LEU A 114 2.49 -13.40 -22.48
C LEU A 114 2.14 -14.86 -22.14
N LYS A 115 2.83 -15.47 -21.17
CA LYS A 115 2.62 -16.87 -20.76
C LYS A 115 1.67 -17.01 -19.58
N ASN A 116 1.73 -16.13 -18.58
CA ASN A 116 0.76 -16.06 -17.48
C ASN A 116 0.87 -14.73 -16.71
N THR A 117 -0.09 -13.82 -16.92
CA THR A 117 -0.16 -12.49 -16.29
C THR A 117 -0.21 -12.55 -14.76
N GLU A 118 -0.87 -13.58 -14.19
CA GLU A 118 -0.97 -13.76 -12.73
C GLU A 118 0.36 -14.14 -12.07
N THR A 119 1.37 -14.58 -12.85
CA THR A 119 2.67 -15.00 -12.30
C THR A 119 3.62 -13.83 -12.02
N TYR A 120 3.38 -12.66 -12.64
CA TYR A 120 4.29 -11.52 -12.56
C TYR A 120 3.64 -10.21 -12.09
N GLU A 121 2.31 -10.13 -12.06
CA GLU A 121 1.58 -8.95 -11.60
C GLU A 121 0.67 -9.33 -10.42
N ILE A 122 1.04 -8.90 -9.21
CA ILE A 122 0.20 -9.01 -7.98
C ILE A 122 -0.97 -8.01 -8.04
N ILE A 123 -0.88 -7.02 -8.94
CA ILE A 123 -1.80 -5.90 -9.10
C ILE A 123 -2.04 -5.70 -10.60
N ASP A 124 -3.29 -5.82 -11.06
CA ASP A 124 -3.64 -5.53 -12.45
C ASP A 124 -3.57 -4.00 -12.68
N PRO A 125 -2.68 -3.50 -13.56
CA PRO A 125 -2.55 -2.08 -13.81
C PRO A 125 -3.86 -1.44 -14.33
N ARG A 126 -4.76 -2.22 -14.94
CA ARG A 126 -6.08 -1.74 -15.43
C ARG A 126 -7.08 -1.51 -14.30
N GLU A 127 -6.86 -2.06 -13.12
CA GLU A 127 -7.72 -1.83 -11.95
C GLU A 127 -7.32 -0.59 -11.13
N GLU A 128 -6.12 -0.03 -11.38
CA GLU A 128 -5.52 1.04 -10.56
C GLU A 128 -5.28 2.36 -11.32
N GLY A 129 -5.60 2.43 -12.63
CA GLY A 129 -5.54 3.68 -13.41
C GLY A 129 -5.77 3.55 -14.91
#